data_AF-A0A2V2UDE1-F1
#
_entry.id   AF-A0A2V2UDE1-F1
#
_cell.length_a   1.000
_cell.length_b   1.000
_cell.length_c   1.000
_cell.angle_alpha   90.00
_cell.angle_beta   90.00
_cell.angle_gamma   90.00
#
_symmetry.space_group_name_H-M   'P 1'
#
loop_
_entity.id
_entity.type
_entity.pdbx_description
1 polymer ?
#
loop_
_entity_poly.entity_id
_entity_poly.type
_entity_poly.pdbx_seq_one_letter_code
_entity_poly.pdbx_strand_id
1 'polypeptide(L)'
;MRPDIRGYLRKWKQQLGRGRLQQNPNPNLSSENYDINKPAEISDYIQKRYLPVFHWFKHRASANARRFRLWRITIIILTLFIVIFDVLALGYYAGRSSSATAIASSIAAVLILGSTAFIQLSRAQENSILFSTASQRLEREYQLFMLKAGVYTPSTPSASTNEAEDDKAKSKLFVENIENIISSHTSESRFQYPSAVNQIPD
;
A
#
# COMPACT_ATOMS: atom_id res chain seq x y z
N MET A 1 37.12 8.87 2.80
CA MET A 1 35.94 9.51 3.43
C MET A 1 34.69 8.78 2.97
N ARG A 2 33.93 8.12 3.86
CA ARG A 2 32.65 7.50 3.50
C ARG A 2 31.52 8.49 3.81
N PRO A 3 30.62 8.81 2.86
CA PRO A 3 29.51 9.71 3.12
C PRO A 3 28.54 9.07 4.14
N ASP A 4 28.09 9.87 5.10
CA ASP A 4 27.12 9.43 6.11
C ASP A 4 25.72 9.33 5.52
N ILE A 5 25.36 8.11 5.11
CA ILE A 5 24.07 7.76 4.52
C ILE A 5 22.90 7.96 5.51
N ARG A 6 23.17 7.96 6.83
CA ARG A 6 22.10 8.09 7.85
C ARG A 6 21.49 9.49 7.89
N GLY A 7 22.26 10.51 7.50
CA GLY A 7 21.78 11.90 7.42
C GLY A 7 20.73 12.10 6.32
N TYR A 8 20.99 11.54 5.14
CA TYR A 8 20.09 11.64 3.98
C TYR A 8 18.75 10.93 4.23
N LEU A 9 18.78 9.75 4.88
CA LEU A 9 17.55 9.03 5.24
C LEU A 9 16.66 9.79 6.23
N ARG A 10 17.23 10.57 7.16
CA ARG A 10 16.43 11.39 8.11
C ARG A 10 15.79 12.60 7.44
N LYS A 11 16.53 13.32 6.59
CA LYS A 11 15.98 14.45 5.82
C LYS A 11 14.84 14.00 4.91
N TRP A 12 15.00 12.84 4.26
CA TRP A 12 13.99 12.31 3.35
C TRP A 12 12.72 11.82 4.09
N LYS A 13 12.87 11.15 5.25
CA LYS A 13 11.71 10.82 6.11
C LYS A 13 10.98 12.05 6.64
N GLN A 14 11.68 13.15 6.90
CA GLN A 14 11.04 14.41 7.30
C GLN A 14 10.24 15.06 6.16
N GLN A 15 10.70 14.97 4.92
CA GLN A 15 9.95 15.44 3.75
C GLN A 15 8.69 14.61 3.50
N LEU A 16 8.75 13.29 3.69
CA LEU A 16 7.57 12.42 3.56
C LEU A 16 6.59 12.51 4.76
N GLY A 17 7.08 12.88 5.94
CA GLY A 17 6.28 12.96 7.16
C GLY A 17 5.48 14.26 7.31
N ARG A 18 5.98 15.38 6.76
CA ARG A 18 5.29 16.69 6.81
C ARG A 18 4.32 16.94 5.65
N GLY A 19 4.25 16.05 4.66
CA GLY A 19 3.27 16.10 3.56
C GLY A 19 1.87 15.60 3.92
N ARG A 20 1.56 15.34 5.20
CA ARG A 20 0.17 15.19 5.65
C ARG A 20 -0.31 16.56 6.11
N LEU A 21 -0.97 17.27 5.20
CA LEU A 21 -2.25 17.97 5.36
C LEU A 21 -2.37 19.00 4.22
N GLN A 22 -3.49 18.88 3.50
CA GLN A 22 -3.91 19.66 2.33
C GLN A 22 -3.22 19.33 0.99
N GLN A 23 -3.42 18.09 0.53
CA GLN A 23 -3.67 17.93 -0.90
C GLN A 23 -5.16 18.24 -1.09
N ASN A 24 -5.46 19.53 -1.27
CA ASN A 24 -6.65 19.94 -1.98
C ASN A 24 -6.49 19.32 -3.39
N PRO A 25 -7.34 18.37 -3.82
CA PRO A 25 -7.32 17.94 -5.20
C PRO A 25 -7.85 19.11 -6.00
N ASN A 26 -6.97 20.02 -6.42
CA ASN A 26 -7.34 21.11 -7.30
C ASN A 26 -7.88 20.44 -8.58
N PRO A 27 -9.19 20.51 -8.89
CA PRO A 27 -9.74 19.89 -10.09
C PRO A 27 -9.28 20.63 -11.37
N ASN A 28 -8.59 21.75 -11.20
CA ASN A 28 -7.94 22.53 -12.25
C ASN A 28 -6.45 22.19 -12.42
N LEU A 29 -6.06 20.92 -12.37
CA LEU A 29 -4.96 20.47 -13.25
C LEU A 29 -5.52 20.43 -14.68
N SER A 30 -5.86 21.62 -15.17
CA SER A 30 -6.04 21.89 -16.58
C SER A 30 -4.78 21.44 -17.28
N SER A 31 -4.91 20.43 -18.15
CA SER A 31 -4.09 20.12 -19.31
C SER A 31 -3.07 21.23 -19.61
N GLU A 32 -1.97 21.24 -18.86
CA GLU A 32 -0.91 22.22 -19.06
C GLU A 32 -0.08 21.63 -20.20
N ASN A 33 -0.37 22.13 -21.40
CA ASN A 33 0.38 21.96 -22.65
C ASN A 33 1.35 20.77 -22.64
N TYR A 34 0.81 19.59 -22.95
CA TYR A 34 1.65 18.47 -23.34
C TYR A 34 2.25 18.83 -24.70
N ASP A 35 3.49 19.32 -24.72
CA ASP A 35 4.21 19.54 -25.97
C ASP A 35 4.50 18.18 -26.59
N ILE A 36 3.65 17.77 -27.53
CA ILE A 36 3.73 16.50 -28.28
C ILE A 36 5.09 16.34 -28.97
N ASN A 37 5.83 17.44 -29.17
CA ASN A 37 7.13 17.44 -29.83
C ASN A 37 8.30 17.20 -28.88
N LYS A 38 8.09 17.17 -27.56
CA LYS A 38 9.16 16.88 -26.60
C LYS A 38 9.28 15.36 -26.43
N PRO A 39 10.46 14.74 -26.63
CA PRO A 39 10.65 13.33 -26.33
C PRO A 39 10.28 13.11 -24.86
N ALA A 40 9.44 12.12 -24.58
CA ALA A 40 8.94 11.85 -23.23
C ALA A 40 10.13 11.66 -22.27
N GLU A 41 10.41 12.70 -21.49
CA GLU A 41 11.47 12.66 -20.50
C GLU A 41 11.02 11.76 -19.35
N ILE A 42 11.95 10.98 -18.82
CA ILE A 42 11.69 10.08 -17.69
C ILE A 42 11.13 10.82 -16.46
N SER A 43 11.49 12.09 -16.29
CA SER A 43 10.95 12.99 -15.28
C SER A 43 9.43 13.14 -15.37
N ASP A 44 8.90 13.24 -16.58
CA ASP A 44 7.47 13.41 -16.83
C ASP A 44 6.70 12.12 -16.51
N TYR A 45 7.25 10.96 -16.89
CA TYR A 45 6.70 9.66 -16.48
C TYR A 45 6.66 9.52 -14.94
N ILE A 46 7.75 9.92 -14.26
CA ILE A 46 7.83 9.85 -12.80
C ILE A 46 6.73 10.71 -12.16
N GLN A 47 6.51 11.92 -12.69
CA GLN A 47 5.54 12.86 -12.14
C GLN A 47 4.10 12.49 -12.45
N LYS A 48 3.80 12.08 -13.69
CA LYS A 48 2.44 11.80 -14.16
C LYS A 48 1.94 10.41 -13.82
N ARG A 49 2.81 9.40 -13.82
CA ARG A 49 2.40 7.99 -13.65
C ARG A 49 2.88 7.40 -12.34
N TYR A 50 4.19 7.43 -12.07
CA TYR A 50 4.75 6.78 -10.89
C TYR A 50 4.24 7.39 -9.57
N LEU A 51 4.33 8.72 -9.42
CA LEU A 51 3.97 9.40 -8.17
C LEU A 51 2.50 9.19 -7.78
N PRO A 52 1.50 9.39 -8.65
CA PRO A 52 0.11 9.15 -8.33
C PRO A 52 -0.15 7.70 -7.93
N VAL A 53 0.41 6.73 -8.67
CA VAL A 53 0.27 5.29 -8.38
C VAL A 53 0.89 4.96 -7.02
N PHE A 54 2.12 5.42 -6.78
CA PHE A 54 2.81 5.22 -5.50
C PHE A 54 2.01 5.79 -4.32
N HIS A 55 1.50 7.02 -4.44
CA HIS A 55 0.68 7.65 -3.42
C HIS A 55 -0.64 6.90 -3.18
N TRP A 56 -1.28 6.42 -4.24
CA TRP A 56 -2.49 5.61 -4.14
C TRP A 56 -2.23 4.32 -3.36
N PHE A 57 -1.17 3.58 -3.71
CA PHE A 57 -0.74 2.37 -3.01
C PHE A 57 -0.48 2.62 -1.53
N LYS A 58 0.31 3.65 -1.23
CA LYS A 58 0.68 4.03 0.14
C LYS A 58 -0.54 4.45 0.96
N HIS A 59 -1.44 5.25 0.37
CA HIS A 59 -2.67 5.66 1.01
C HIS A 59 -3.55 4.45 1.32
N ARG A 60 -3.72 3.54 0.35
CA ARG A 60 -4.54 2.33 0.50
C ARG A 60 -3.99 1.37 1.57
N ALA A 61 -2.67 1.17 1.58
CA ALA A 61 -1.99 0.40 2.62
C ALA A 61 -2.28 0.99 4.02
N SER A 62 -2.15 2.31 4.17
CA SER A 62 -2.39 2.98 5.45
C SER A 62 -3.86 2.92 5.91
N ALA A 63 -4.81 3.05 4.97
CA ALA A 63 -6.23 2.96 5.24
C ALA A 63 -6.62 1.55 5.70
N ASN A 64 -6.10 0.52 5.04
CA ASN A 64 -6.33 -0.88 5.41
C ASN A 64 -5.72 -1.22 6.77
N ALA A 65 -4.49 -0.75 7.05
CA ALA A 65 -3.88 -0.91 8.36
C ALA A 65 -4.70 -0.26 9.49
N ARG A 66 -5.29 0.91 9.24
CA ARG A 66 -6.19 1.58 10.21
C ARG A 66 -7.47 0.79 10.44
N ARG A 67 -8.11 0.31 9.37
CA ARG A 67 -9.31 -0.54 9.44
C ARG A 67 -9.03 -1.82 10.22
N PHE A 68 -7.92 -2.49 9.93
CA PHE A 68 -7.50 -3.68 10.67
C PHE A 68 -7.34 -3.40 12.17
N ARG A 69 -6.72 -2.27 12.54
CA ARG A 69 -6.59 -1.87 13.95
C ARG A 69 -7.95 -1.63 14.61
N LEU A 70 -8.89 -0.99 13.90
CA LEU A 70 -10.24 -0.78 14.40
C LEU A 70 -10.97 -2.11 14.62
N TRP A 71 -10.89 -3.03 13.67
CA TRP A 71 -11.47 -4.38 13.81
C TRP A 71 -10.89 -5.16 14.99
N ARG A 72 -9.58 -5.03 15.23
CA ARG A 72 -8.95 -5.66 16.40
C ARG A 72 -9.51 -5.10 17.71
N ILE A 73 -9.72 -3.79 17.79
CA ILE A 73 -10.31 -3.14 18.97
C ILE A 73 -11.76 -3.60 19.16
N THR A 74 -12.56 -3.66 18.08
CA THR A 74 -13.96 -4.12 18.19
C THR A 74 -14.06 -5.56 18.64
N ILE A 75 -13.16 -6.45 18.20
CA ILE A 75 -13.11 -7.84 18.66
C ILE A 75 -12.82 -7.89 20.16
N ILE A 76 -11.83 -7.14 20.65
CA ILE A 76 -11.50 -7.10 22.09
C ILE A 76 -12.71 -6.63 22.91
N ILE A 77 -13.41 -5.58 22.45
CA ILE A 77 -14.61 -5.07 23.11
C ILE A 77 -15.73 -6.12 23.11
N LEU A 78 -15.99 -6.77 21.98
CA LEU A 78 -17.03 -7.79 21.86
C LEU A 78 -16.76 -9.00 22.77
N THR A 79 -15.51 -9.47 22.83
CA THR A 79 -15.09 -10.54 23.73
C THR A 79 -15.33 -10.16 25.20
N LEU A 80 -15.07 -8.90 25.57
CA LEU A 80 -15.32 -8.42 26.92
C LEU A 80 -16.83 -8.39 27.25
N PHE A 81 -17.67 -7.96 26.31
CA PHE A 81 -19.13 -8.04 26.47
C PHE A 81 -19.62 -9.47 26.66
N ILE A 82 -19.10 -10.43 25.89
CA ILE A 82 -19.45 -11.85 26.03
C ILE A 82 -19.19 -12.35 27.44
N VAL A 83 -18.02 -12.03 28.03
CA VAL A 83 -17.69 -12.42 29.41
C VAL A 83 -18.69 -11.81 30.41
N ILE A 84 -19.07 -10.54 30.23
CA ILE A 84 -20.07 -9.89 31.09
C ILE A 84 -21.44 -10.59 30.96
N PHE A 85 -21.88 -10.86 29.73
CA PHE A 85 -23.15 -11.55 29.48
C PHE A 85 -23.16 -12.96 30.08
N ASP A 86 -22.06 -13.69 30.01
CA ASP A 86 -21.95 -15.04 30.58
C ASP A 86 -22.09 -15.02 32.11
N VAL A 87 -21.42 -14.08 32.78
CA VAL A 87 -21.54 -13.87 34.24
C VAL A 87 -22.97 -13.48 34.63
N LEU A 88 -23.61 -12.57 33.89
CA LEU A 88 -25.00 -12.16 34.14
C LEU A 88 -25.99 -13.31 33.90
N ALA A 89 -25.80 -14.07 32.82
CA ALA A 89 -26.63 -15.22 32.51
C ALA A 89 -26.52 -16.29 33.60
N LEU A 90 -25.32 -16.56 34.11
CA LEU A 90 -25.10 -17.52 35.19
C LEU A 90 -25.90 -17.13 36.45
N GLY A 91 -25.92 -15.83 36.80
CA GLY A 91 -26.73 -15.32 37.91
C GLY A 91 -28.24 -15.45 37.70
N TYR A 92 -28.72 -15.26 36.46
CA TYR A 92 -30.15 -15.36 36.12
C TYR A 92 -30.64 -16.82 36.08
N TYR A 93 -29.85 -17.74 35.54
CA TYR A 93 -30.23 -19.15 35.36
C TYR A 93 -29.94 -20.04 36.57
N ALA A 94 -29.30 -19.52 37.63
CA ALA A 94 -29.01 -20.25 38.86
C ALA A 94 -30.25 -20.89 39.54
N GLY A 95 -31.47 -20.45 39.19
CA GLY A 95 -32.73 -21.00 39.70
C GLY A 95 -33.48 -22.00 38.81
N ARG A 96 -33.03 -22.31 37.57
CA ARG A 96 -33.82 -23.12 36.61
C ARG A 96 -32.97 -24.15 35.86
N SER A 97 -33.39 -25.42 35.86
CA SER A 97 -32.60 -26.61 35.51
C SER A 97 -32.20 -26.81 34.03
N SER A 98 -32.20 -25.77 33.20
CA SER A 98 -31.80 -25.86 31.78
C SER A 98 -30.66 -24.90 31.40
N SER A 99 -29.80 -24.58 32.37
CA SER A 99 -28.64 -23.70 32.19
C SER A 99 -27.64 -24.24 31.15
N ALA A 100 -27.45 -25.56 31.10
CA ALA A 100 -26.43 -26.17 30.23
C ALA A 100 -26.68 -25.98 28.72
N THR A 101 -27.92 -26.09 28.25
CA THR A 101 -28.27 -25.91 26.83
C THR A 101 -28.18 -24.45 26.39
N ALA A 102 -28.54 -23.52 27.28
CA ALA A 102 -28.42 -22.09 27.03
C ALA A 102 -26.95 -21.66 26.94
N ILE A 103 -26.11 -22.16 27.85
CA ILE A 103 -24.65 -21.93 27.83
C ILE A 103 -24.03 -22.52 26.56
N ALA A 104 -24.37 -23.76 26.20
CA ALA A 104 -23.84 -24.42 25.00
C ALA A 104 -24.22 -23.66 23.70
N SER A 105 -25.47 -23.18 23.60
CA SER A 105 -25.92 -22.39 22.45
C SER A 105 -25.22 -21.03 22.36
N SER A 106 -24.99 -20.37 23.50
CA SER A 106 -24.23 -19.11 23.58
C SER A 106 -22.80 -19.29 23.09
N ILE A 107 -22.10 -20.33 23.57
CA ILE A 107 -20.73 -20.64 23.17
C ILE A 107 -20.66 -20.94 21.67
N ALA A 108 -21.60 -21.73 21.14
CA ALA A 108 -21.65 -22.04 19.71
C ALA A 108 -21.86 -20.77 18.86
N ALA A 109 -22.73 -19.86 19.28
CA ALA A 109 -22.95 -18.59 18.60
C ALA A 109 -21.70 -17.70 18.60
N VAL A 110 -20.98 -17.63 19.73
CA VAL A 110 -19.71 -16.90 19.84
C VAL A 110 -18.64 -17.49 18.91
N LEU A 111 -18.54 -18.82 18.83
CA LEU A 111 -17.58 -19.48 17.95
C LEU A 111 -17.88 -19.19 16.48
N ILE A 112 -19.15 -19.28 16.04
CA ILE A 112 -19.54 -19.01 14.65
C ILE A 112 -19.26 -17.55 14.27
N LEU A 113 -19.67 -16.60 15.14
CA LEU A 113 -19.43 -15.17 14.92
C LEU A 113 -17.93 -14.84 14.95
N GLY A 114 -17.20 -15.43 15.89
CA GLY A 114 -15.75 -15.28 16.03
C GLY A 114 -14.99 -15.79 14.81
N SER A 115 -15.30 -16.99 14.32
CA SER A 115 -14.70 -17.55 13.11
C SER A 115 -15.02 -16.71 11.87
N THR A 116 -16.25 -16.24 11.72
CA THR A 116 -16.64 -15.38 10.60
C THR A 116 -15.89 -14.04 10.63
N ALA A 117 -15.80 -13.41 11.80
CA ALA A 117 -15.04 -12.18 12.00
C ALA A 117 -13.54 -12.39 11.74
N PHE A 118 -12.98 -13.53 12.16
CA PHE A 118 -11.58 -13.89 11.93
C PHE A 118 -11.27 -14.02 10.44
N ILE A 119 -12.11 -14.72 9.67
CA ILE A 119 -11.93 -14.88 8.22
C ILE A 119 -11.94 -13.51 7.50
N GLN A 120 -12.85 -12.62 7.89
CA GLN A 120 -12.89 -11.26 7.33
C GLN A 120 -11.65 -10.44 7.71
N LEU A 121 -11.14 -10.64 8.93
CA LEU A 121 -9.95 -9.98 9.42
C LEU A 121 -8.68 -10.43 8.68
N SER A 122 -8.52 -11.73 8.43
CA SER A 122 -7.37 -12.27 7.68
C SER A 122 -7.28 -11.67 6.28
N ARG A 123 -8.41 -11.54 5.57
CA ARG A 123 -8.45 -10.88 4.25
C ARG A 123 -7.99 -9.41 4.31
N ALA A 124 -8.35 -8.70 5.37
CA ALA A 124 -7.91 -7.31 5.56
C ALA A 124 -6.40 -7.21 5.82
N GLN A 125 -5.82 -8.18 6.55
CA GLN A 125 -4.38 -8.27 6.77
C GLN A 125 -3.63 -8.57 5.48
N GLU A 126 -4.05 -9.59 4.74
CA GLU A 126 -3.47 -9.97 3.45
C GLU A 126 -3.43 -8.77 2.50
N ASN A 127 -4.57 -8.09 2.32
CA ASN A 127 -4.63 -6.90 1.48
C ASN A 127 -3.67 -5.80 1.98
N SER A 128 -3.61 -5.54 3.29
CA SER A 128 -2.71 -4.52 3.83
C SER A 128 -1.25 -4.84 3.59
N ILE A 129 -0.86 -6.12 3.69
CA ILE A 129 0.51 -6.59 3.45
C ILE A 129 0.82 -6.44 1.97
N LEU A 130 -0.05 -6.92 1.09
CA LEU A 130 0.12 -6.83 -0.37
C LEU A 130 0.38 -5.39 -0.83
N PHE A 131 -0.46 -4.43 -0.43
CA PHE A 131 -0.26 -3.01 -0.77
C PHE A 131 1.02 -2.42 -0.18
N SER A 132 1.37 -2.81 1.06
CA SER A 132 2.62 -2.34 1.68
C SER A 132 3.83 -2.86 0.92
N THR A 133 3.86 -4.14 0.56
CA THR A 133 4.95 -4.75 -0.20
C THR A 133 5.08 -4.14 -1.58
N ALA A 134 3.96 -3.90 -2.28
CA ALA A 134 3.95 -3.19 -3.56
C ALA A 134 4.57 -1.80 -3.44
N SER A 135 4.12 -1.01 -2.45
CA SER A 135 4.64 0.34 -2.22
C SER A 135 6.13 0.34 -1.90
N GLN A 136 6.62 -0.62 -1.10
CA GLN A 136 8.03 -0.76 -0.77
C GLN A 136 8.87 -1.17 -1.98
N ARG A 137 8.35 -2.03 -2.86
CA ARG A 137 9.01 -2.40 -4.11
C ARG A 137 9.13 -1.19 -5.04
N LEU A 138 8.05 -0.43 -5.23
CA LEU A 138 8.06 0.81 -6.02
C LEU A 138 9.01 1.86 -5.44
N GLU A 139 9.05 2.01 -4.12
CA GLU A 139 9.96 2.94 -3.43
C GLU A 139 11.42 2.53 -3.61
N ARG A 140 11.71 1.23 -3.45
CA ARG A 140 13.04 0.68 -3.64
C ARG A 140 13.53 0.86 -5.08
N GLU A 141 12.67 0.60 -6.06
CA GLU A 141 13.03 0.72 -7.47
C GLU A 141 13.36 2.17 -7.85
N TYR A 142 12.54 3.11 -7.39
CA TYR A 142 12.81 4.53 -7.56
C TYR A 142 14.12 4.97 -6.88
N GLN A 143 14.41 4.46 -5.69
CA GLN A 143 15.68 4.75 -5.02
C GLN A 143 16.88 4.19 -5.78
N LEU A 144 16.78 2.97 -6.32
CA LEU A 144 17.84 2.36 -7.13
C LEU A 144 18.11 3.17 -8.40
N PHE A 145 17.04 3.59 -9.08
CA PHE A 145 17.13 4.45 -10.26
C PHE A 145 17.77 5.80 -9.94
N MET A 146 17.28 6.49 -8.90
CA MET A 146 17.78 7.81 -8.50
C MET A 146 19.23 7.80 -8.05
N LEU A 147 19.66 6.74 -7.36
CA LEU A 147 21.04 6.58 -6.89
C LEU A 147 21.96 5.98 -7.95
N LYS A 148 21.46 5.71 -9.17
CA LYS A 148 22.18 4.99 -10.25
C LYS A 148 22.89 3.74 -9.72
N ALA A 149 22.20 2.95 -8.91
CA ALA A 149 22.77 1.80 -8.20
C ALA A 149 22.26 0.46 -8.75
N GLY A 150 23.02 -0.62 -8.53
CA GLY A 150 22.64 -1.97 -8.95
C GLY A 150 22.62 -2.09 -10.48
N VAL A 151 21.47 -2.47 -11.05
CA VAL A 151 21.25 -2.63 -12.50
C VAL A 151 21.34 -1.28 -13.24
N TYR A 152 21.20 -0.17 -12.51
CA TYR A 152 21.33 1.19 -13.06
C TYR A 152 22.75 1.77 -12.99
N THR A 153 23.70 1.00 -12.44
CA THR A 153 25.10 1.41 -12.41
C THR A 153 25.60 1.54 -13.84
N PRO A 154 26.32 2.62 -14.21
CA PRO A 154 26.95 2.70 -15.52
C PRO A 154 27.81 1.46 -15.73
N SER A 155 27.50 0.70 -16.79
CA SER A 155 28.35 -0.36 -17.30
C SER A 155 29.75 0.24 -17.49
N THR A 156 30.80 -0.52 -17.15
CA THR A 156 32.21 -0.10 -17.15
C THR A 156 32.58 0.89 -18.26
N PRO A 157 33.55 1.81 -18.02
CA PRO A 157 33.94 2.86 -18.96
C PRO A 157 34.60 2.25 -20.20
N SER A 158 33.78 1.72 -21.10
CA SER A 158 34.16 1.23 -22.40
C SER A 158 33.99 2.40 -23.37
N ALA A 159 35.12 2.88 -23.85
CA ALA A 159 35.37 4.22 -24.38
C ALA A 159 34.70 4.54 -25.74
N SER A 160 33.46 4.12 -26.00
CA SER A 160 32.80 4.42 -27.28
C SER A 160 31.27 4.38 -27.31
N THR A 161 30.58 4.11 -26.20
CA THR A 161 29.11 4.09 -26.19
C THR A 161 28.59 5.43 -25.67
N ASN A 162 27.77 6.11 -26.47
CA ASN A 162 27.19 7.41 -26.16
C ASN A 162 26.49 7.37 -24.79
N GLU A 163 26.91 8.19 -23.81
CA GLU A 163 26.30 8.24 -22.47
C GLU A 163 24.77 8.46 -22.51
N ALA A 164 24.31 9.22 -23.52
CA ALA A 164 22.90 9.47 -23.76
C ALA A 164 22.10 8.19 -24.11
N GLU A 165 22.73 7.21 -24.74
CA GLU A 165 22.10 5.94 -25.11
C GLU A 165 21.97 5.01 -23.89
N ASP A 166 22.98 4.99 -23.01
CA ASP A 166 22.97 4.24 -21.75
C ASP A 166 21.91 4.80 -20.78
N ASP A 167 21.80 6.12 -20.64
CA ASP A 167 20.77 6.74 -19.81
C ASP A 167 19.34 6.51 -20.36
N LYS A 168 19.17 6.40 -21.69
CA LYS A 168 17.90 6.02 -22.32
C LYS A 168 17.55 4.55 -22.05
N ALA A 169 18.53 3.65 -22.14
CA ALA A 169 18.35 2.23 -21.82
C ALA A 169 17.95 2.02 -20.35
N LYS A 170 18.59 2.73 -19.42
CA LYS A 170 18.24 2.72 -17.99
C LYS A 170 16.84 3.24 -17.71
N SER A 171 16.47 4.35 -18.36
CA SER A 171 15.13 4.92 -18.24
C SER A 171 14.06 3.94 -18.72
N LYS A 172 14.33 3.24 -19.83
CA LYS A 172 13.45 2.18 -20.34
C LYS A 172 13.31 1.02 -19.36
N LEU A 173 14.42 0.55 -18.80
CA LEU A 173 14.44 -0.55 -17.82
C LEU A 173 13.68 -0.18 -16.55
N PHE A 174 13.80 1.07 -16.10
CA PHE A 174 13.02 1.58 -14.96
C PHE A 174 11.52 1.54 -15.24
N VAL A 175 11.08 2.08 -16.40
CA VAL A 175 9.67 2.05 -16.78
C VAL A 175 9.15 0.61 -16.84
N GLU A 176 9.89 -0.29 -17.47
CA GLU A 176 9.52 -1.70 -17.56
C GLU A 176 9.37 -2.36 -16.18
N ASN A 177 10.32 -2.12 -15.27
CA ASN A 177 10.25 -2.66 -13.91
C ASN A 177 9.05 -2.11 -13.13
N ILE A 178 8.78 -0.81 -13.23
CA ILE A 178 7.61 -0.18 -12.58
C ILE A 178 6.31 -0.74 -13.14
N GLU A 179 6.16 -0.82 -14.46
CA GLU A 179 4.97 -1.38 -15.10
C GLU A 179 4.80 -2.88 -14.80
N ASN A 180 5.90 -3.64 -14.65
CA ASN A 180 5.85 -5.03 -14.21
C ASN A 180 5.35 -5.16 -12.76
N ILE A 181 5.80 -4.27 -11.86
CA ILE A 181 5.31 -4.24 -10.47
C ILE A 181 3.82 -3.87 -10.44
N ILE A 182 3.39 -2.91 -11.26
CA ILE A 182 1.98 -2.48 -11.33
C ILE A 182 1.11 -3.60 -11.91
N SER A 183 1.51 -4.18 -13.04
CA SER A 183 0.74 -5.23 -13.73
C SER A 183 0.63 -6.52 -12.91
N SER A 184 1.70 -6.94 -12.23
CA SER A 184 1.67 -8.11 -11.33
C SER A 184 0.71 -7.94 -10.15
N HIS A 185 0.45 -6.71 -9.72
CA HIS A 185 -0.57 -6.42 -8.70
C HIS A 185 -1.97 -6.15 -9.28
N THR A 186 -2.08 -5.83 -10.57
CA THR A 186 -3.37 -5.55 -11.24
C THR A 186 -4.07 -6.84 -11.69
N SER A 187 -3.31 -7.88 -11.99
CA SER A 187 -3.86 -9.19 -12.41
C SER A 187 -4.59 -9.92 -11.28
N GLU A 188 -4.38 -9.55 -10.02
CA GLU A 188 -5.27 -9.93 -8.92
C GLU A 188 -6.61 -9.18 -9.08
N SER A 189 -7.65 -9.90 -9.51
CA SER A 189 -9.02 -9.42 -9.81
C SER A 189 -9.73 -8.64 -8.69
N ARG A 190 -9.09 -8.47 -7.54
CA ARG A 190 -9.57 -7.68 -6.39
C ARG A 190 -9.20 -6.19 -6.49
N PHE A 191 -8.41 -5.78 -7.48
CA PHE A 191 -7.81 -4.44 -7.54
C PHE A 191 -8.11 -3.73 -8.86
N GLN A 192 -9.27 -3.07 -8.94
CA GLN A 192 -9.51 -2.08 -9.99
C GLN A 192 -8.84 -0.75 -9.60
N TYR A 193 -7.88 -0.32 -10.41
CA TYR A 193 -7.37 1.05 -10.35
C TYR A 193 -8.49 2.00 -10.79
N PRO A 194 -8.55 3.21 -10.21
CA PRO A 194 -9.38 4.26 -10.78
C PRO A 194 -8.89 4.51 -12.22
N SER A 195 -9.78 4.32 -13.19
CA SER A 195 -9.50 4.36 -14.64
C SER A 195 -8.90 5.68 -15.13
N ALA A 196 -8.87 6.72 -14.30
CA ALA A 196 -8.29 8.03 -14.58
C ALA A 196 -6.77 8.02 -14.82
N VAL A 197 -6.04 6.94 -14.48
CA VAL A 197 -4.58 6.83 -14.71
C VAL A 197 -4.25 6.08 -16.01
N ASN A 198 -5.21 5.37 -16.61
CA ASN A 198 -4.99 4.58 -17.84
C ASN A 198 -5.12 5.40 -19.13
N GLN A 199 -5.41 6.70 -19.05
CA GLN A 199 -5.46 7.60 -20.20
C GLN A 199 -4.17 8.41 -20.29
N ILE A 200 -3.06 7.73 -20.61
CA ILE A 200 -1.96 8.40 -21.30
C ILE A 200 -2.20 8.08 -22.76
N PRO A 201 -2.48 9.07 -23.63
CA PRO A 201 -2.56 8.81 -25.06
C PRO A 201 -1.19 8.28 -25.53
N ASP A 202 -1.23 7.16 -26.24
CA ASP A 202 -0.07 6.59 -26.95
C ASP A 202 0.55 7.60 -27.93
#